data_AF-A0A919REA5-F1
#
_entry.id   AF-A0A919REA5-F1
#
_cell.length_a   1.000
_cell.length_b   1.000
_cell.length_c   1.000
_cell.angle_alpha   90.00
_cell.angle_beta   90.00
_cell.angle_gamma   90.00
#
_symmetry.space_group_name_H-M   'P 1'
#
loop_
_entity.id
_entity.type
_entity.pdbx_description
1 polymer ?
#
loop_
_entity_poly.entity_id
_entity_poly.type
_entity_poly.pdbx_seq_one_letter_code
_entity_poly.pdbx_strand_id
1 'polypeptide(L)'
;MGAMQALRGHWAAETHVTDPITCPECGGRKQQRLGTFYFRCRFCKGLGWVGGPNEPAETNHTPPKQAPPVWERSQWRDPMVASTFPCRYCLGAQVVTSVDEAARTMLTVPCQCAAKAGGAD
;
A
#
# COMPACT_ATOMS: atom_id res chain seq x y z
N MET A 1 -25.45 -36.74 48.70
CA MET A 1 -25.49 -35.26 48.63
C MET A 1 -24.04 -34.76 48.61
N GLY A 2 -23.64 -33.99 47.59
CA GLY A 2 -22.32 -33.36 47.52
C GLY A 2 -21.57 -33.60 46.22
N ALA A 3 -22.10 -33.10 45.11
CA ALA A 3 -21.44 -33.11 43.80
C ALA A 3 -20.82 -31.72 43.50
N MET A 4 -19.78 -31.74 42.67
CA MET A 4 -19.22 -30.62 41.89
C MET A 4 -18.33 -29.61 42.62
N GLN A 5 -17.05 -29.98 42.82
CA GLN A 5 -15.96 -29.00 42.84
C GLN A 5 -15.72 -28.51 41.41
N ALA A 6 -16.19 -27.28 41.16
CA ALA A 6 -15.94 -26.54 39.94
C ALA A 6 -14.44 -26.22 39.84
N LEU A 7 -13.75 -26.93 38.95
CA LEU A 7 -12.47 -26.52 38.39
C LEU A 7 -12.67 -25.21 37.63
N ARG A 8 -12.55 -24.07 38.33
CA ARG A 8 -12.36 -22.77 37.67
C ARG A 8 -10.93 -22.74 37.14
N GLY A 9 -10.77 -23.29 35.95
CA GLY A 9 -9.61 -23.01 35.12
C GLY A 9 -9.52 -21.51 34.94
N HIS A 10 -8.47 -20.91 35.52
CA HIS A 10 -8.00 -19.59 35.14
C HIS A 10 -7.46 -19.70 33.71
N TRP A 11 -8.35 -19.71 32.73
CA TRP A 11 -8.00 -19.41 31.34
C TRP A 11 -7.67 -17.92 31.28
N ALA A 12 -6.50 -17.55 31.80
CA ALA A 12 -5.78 -16.44 31.19
C ALA A 12 -5.54 -16.91 29.76
N ALA A 13 -6.33 -16.39 28.82
CA ALA A 13 -5.91 -16.35 27.44
C ALA A 13 -4.57 -15.64 27.46
N GLU A 14 -3.46 -16.40 27.39
CA GLU A 14 -2.17 -15.87 26.99
C GLU A 14 -2.38 -15.29 25.61
N THR A 15 -2.75 -14.01 25.57
CA THR A 15 -2.44 -13.17 24.42
C THR A 15 -0.92 -13.21 24.34
N HIS A 16 -0.42 -14.15 23.55
CA HIS A 16 0.94 -14.14 23.04
C HIS A 16 1.04 -12.90 22.15
N VAL A 17 1.14 -11.73 22.78
CA VAL A 17 1.60 -10.51 22.13
C VAL A 17 3.07 -10.79 21.90
N THR A 18 3.36 -11.54 20.84
CA THR A 18 4.73 -11.82 20.44
C THR A 18 5.37 -10.47 20.19
N ASP A 19 6.30 -10.07 21.07
CA ASP A 19 6.96 -8.78 20.98
C ASP A 19 7.46 -8.56 19.55
N PRO A 20 7.29 -7.35 18.99
CA PRO A 20 7.66 -7.08 17.60
C PRO A 20 9.12 -7.44 17.36
N ILE A 21 9.35 -8.43 16.49
CA ILE A 21 10.69 -8.93 16.17
C ILE A 21 11.34 -7.92 15.23
N THR A 22 12.58 -7.52 15.51
CA THR A 22 13.33 -6.63 14.60
C THR A 22 13.42 -7.28 13.22
N CYS A 23 13.13 -6.50 12.17
CA CYS A 23 13.10 -7.03 10.81
C CYS A 23 14.48 -7.63 10.44
N PRO A 24 14.56 -8.94 10.13
CA PRO A 24 15.84 -9.60 9.87
C PRO A 24 16.52 -9.09 8.59
N GLU A 25 15.73 -8.68 7.60
CA GLU A 25 16.22 -8.22 6.29
C GLU A 25 16.87 -6.83 6.34
N CYS A 26 16.33 -5.91 7.14
CA CYS A 26 16.89 -4.56 7.24
C CYS A 26 17.54 -4.26 8.59
N GLY A 27 17.56 -5.19 9.53
CA GLY A 27 18.05 -4.98 10.90
C GLY A 27 17.38 -3.77 11.56
N GLY A 28 16.09 -3.54 11.29
CA GLY A 28 15.36 -2.37 11.80
C GLY A 28 15.61 -1.04 11.08
N ARG A 29 16.48 -0.98 10.06
CA ARG A 29 16.82 0.28 9.37
C ARG A 29 15.71 0.88 8.52
N LYS A 30 14.61 0.15 8.29
CA LYS A 30 13.41 0.55 7.50
C LYS A 30 13.65 0.80 6.00
N GLN A 31 14.87 1.08 5.60
CA GLN A 31 15.24 1.38 4.23
C GLN A 31 16.58 0.78 3.84
N GLN A 32 16.74 0.52 2.54
CA GLN A 32 17.99 0.15 1.90
C GLN A 32 18.39 1.29 0.96
N ARG A 33 19.68 1.61 0.95
CA ARG A 33 20.24 2.61 0.06
C ARG A 33 20.82 1.92 -1.16
N LEU A 34 20.39 2.33 -2.34
CA LEU A 34 20.93 1.87 -3.62
C LEU A 34 21.42 3.11 -4.38
N GLY A 35 22.74 3.34 -4.35
CA GLY A 35 23.34 4.58 -4.85
C GLY A 35 22.87 5.80 -4.06
N THR A 36 22.22 6.75 -4.74
CA THR A 36 21.64 7.95 -4.13
C THR A 36 20.17 7.77 -3.71
N PHE A 37 19.54 6.67 -4.08
CA PHE A 37 18.12 6.43 -3.81
C PHE A 37 17.90 5.62 -2.52
N TYR A 38 16.84 5.97 -1.79
CA TYR A 38 16.38 5.23 -0.61
C TYR A 38 15.10 4.47 -0.95
N PHE A 39 15.17 3.15 -0.82
CA PHE A 39 14.04 2.26 -1.00
C PHE A 39 13.59 1.74 0.35
N ARG A 40 12.28 1.69 0.61
CA ARG A 40 11.75 1.02 1.80
C ARG A 40 12.15 -0.45 1.75
N CYS A 41 12.47 -1.03 2.91
CA CYS A 41 12.74 -2.46 3.01
C CYS A 41 11.53 -3.22 2.45
N ARG A 42 11.75 -4.08 1.45
CA ARG A 42 10.65 -4.77 0.76
C ARG A 42 9.95 -5.80 1.66
N PHE A 43 10.65 -6.30 2.68
CA PHE A 43 10.13 -7.29 3.61
C PHE A 43 9.21 -6.68 4.68
N CYS A 44 9.73 -5.78 5.51
CA CYS A 44 8.91 -5.08 6.53
C CYS A 44 8.15 -3.86 6.00
N LYS A 45 8.22 -3.57 4.69
CA LYS A 45 7.59 -2.42 4.01
C LYS A 45 7.92 -1.05 4.62
N GLY A 46 9.04 -0.95 5.35
CA GLY A 46 9.48 0.27 6.03
C GLY A 46 9.09 0.38 7.51
N LEU A 47 8.53 -0.67 8.12
CA LEU A 47 8.11 -0.67 9.52
C LEU A 47 9.29 -0.90 10.49
N GLY A 48 10.29 -1.66 10.07
CA GLY A 48 11.50 -1.95 10.88
C GLY A 48 11.35 -3.15 11.82
N TRP A 49 10.15 -3.71 11.93
CA TRP A 49 9.85 -4.91 12.69
C TRP A 49 8.97 -5.84 11.85
N VAL A 50 8.78 -7.08 12.31
CA VAL A 50 7.87 -8.09 11.77
C VAL A 50 7.09 -8.73 12.92
N GLY A 51 5.97 -9.38 12.61
CA GLY A 51 5.15 -10.06 13.61
C GLY A 51 5.83 -11.33 14.13
N GLY A 52 5.06 -12.42 14.24
CA GLY A 52 5.59 -13.73 14.59
C GLY A 52 6.71 -14.24 13.64
N PRO A 53 7.28 -15.42 13.92
CA PRO A 53 8.40 -15.97 13.15
C PRO A 53 7.97 -16.23 11.70
N ASN A 54 8.34 -15.30 10.81
CA ASN A 54 8.11 -15.28 9.36
C ASN A 54 6.81 -14.64 8.85
N GLU A 55 6.03 -13.96 9.69
CA GLU A 55 4.89 -13.18 9.21
C GLU A 55 5.31 -11.75 8.88
N PRO A 56 4.96 -11.22 7.68
CA PRO A 56 5.10 -9.79 7.41
C PRO A 56 4.44 -9.01 8.53
N ALA A 57 5.08 -7.92 8.99
CA ALA A 57 4.59 -7.08 10.08
C ALA A 57 3.05 -6.94 10.03
N GLU A 58 2.38 -7.41 11.08
CA GLU A 58 0.93 -7.51 11.10
C GLU A 58 0.33 -6.17 10.69
N THR A 59 -0.43 -6.22 9.60
CA THR A 59 -1.14 -5.06 9.06
C THR A 59 -2.43 -4.84 9.87
N ASN A 60 -2.34 -4.87 11.21
CA ASN A 60 -3.43 -4.46 12.10
C ASN A 60 -3.57 -2.93 12.15
N HIS A 61 -2.78 -2.21 11.35
CA HIS A 61 -3.12 -0.87 10.95
C HIS A 61 -4.06 -0.96 9.75
N THR A 62 -5.27 -0.43 9.91
CA THR A 62 -6.18 -0.01 8.83
C THR A 62 -5.37 0.25 7.56
N PRO A 63 -5.68 -0.42 6.43
CA PRO A 63 -4.91 -0.24 5.19
C PRO A 63 -4.70 1.25 5.00
N PRO A 64 -3.45 1.71 4.77
CA PRO A 64 -3.18 3.13 4.64
C PRO A 64 -4.20 3.69 3.66
N LYS A 65 -4.96 4.71 4.08
CA LYS A 65 -6.00 5.34 3.26
C LYS A 65 -5.46 5.40 1.85
N GLN A 66 -6.14 4.77 0.90
CA GLN A 66 -5.71 4.74 -0.50
C GLN A 66 -5.25 6.15 -0.85
N ALA A 67 -3.99 6.27 -1.25
CA ALA A 67 -3.45 7.56 -1.63
C ALA A 67 -4.38 8.13 -2.71
N PRO A 68 -4.69 9.43 -2.67
CA PRO A 68 -5.52 10.01 -3.70
C PRO A 68 -4.88 9.71 -5.04
N PRO A 69 -5.70 9.44 -6.06
CA PRO A 69 -5.21 9.10 -7.38
C PRO A 69 -4.25 10.20 -7.87
N VAL A 70 -3.34 9.84 -8.78
CA VAL A 70 -2.28 10.75 -9.23
C VAL A 70 -2.86 12.08 -9.74
N TRP A 71 -4.03 12.05 -10.40
CA TRP A 71 -4.75 13.21 -10.90
C TRP A 71 -5.44 14.06 -9.82
N GLU A 72 -5.26 13.80 -8.52
CA GLU A 72 -5.77 14.64 -7.43
C GLU A 72 -4.63 15.28 -6.62
N ARG A 73 -3.38 14.89 -6.88
CA ARG A 73 -2.23 15.37 -6.10
C ARG A 73 -1.93 16.87 -6.31
N SER A 74 -1.36 17.51 -5.30
CA SER A 74 -1.04 18.94 -5.30
C SER A 74 0.02 19.36 -6.33
N GLN A 75 0.89 18.45 -6.75
CA GLN A 75 1.91 18.65 -7.78
C GLN A 75 1.37 19.23 -9.10
N TRP A 76 0.09 19.04 -9.38
CA TRP A 76 -0.57 19.59 -10.56
C TRP A 76 -0.85 21.09 -10.49
N ARG A 77 -0.65 21.71 -9.33
CA ARG A 77 -0.64 23.17 -9.19
C ARG A 77 0.70 23.78 -9.59
N ASP A 78 1.74 22.97 -9.75
CA ASP A 78 3.04 23.41 -10.23
C ASP A 78 2.95 23.71 -11.74
N PRO A 79 3.30 24.93 -12.20
CA PRO A 79 3.21 25.31 -13.61
C PRO A 79 4.07 24.46 -14.55
N MET A 80 5.22 23.95 -14.08
CA MET A 80 6.09 23.09 -14.88
C MET A 80 5.44 21.72 -15.08
N VAL A 81 4.85 21.14 -14.03
CA VAL A 81 4.13 19.86 -14.14
C VAL A 81 2.88 20.01 -15.01
N ALA A 82 2.11 21.07 -14.81
CA ALA A 82 0.88 21.34 -15.56
C ALA A 82 1.14 21.58 -17.06
N SER A 83 2.26 22.20 -17.42
CA SER A 83 2.63 22.45 -18.82
C SER A 83 3.23 21.23 -19.52
N THR A 84 3.88 20.34 -18.78
CA THR A 84 4.51 19.13 -19.35
C THR A 84 3.48 18.10 -19.81
N PHE A 85 2.38 17.94 -19.08
CA PHE A 85 1.38 16.92 -19.38
C PHE A 85 0.06 17.54 -19.83
N PRO A 86 -0.33 17.40 -21.12
CA PRO A 86 -1.53 18.04 -21.67
C PRO A 86 -2.84 17.45 -21.09
N CYS A 87 -2.78 16.26 -20.49
CA CYS A 87 -3.90 15.67 -19.78
C CYS A 87 -3.45 15.10 -18.43
N ARG A 88 -4.11 15.54 -17.35
CA ARG A 88 -3.86 15.09 -15.98
C ARG A 88 -4.13 13.60 -15.74
N TYR A 89 -5.01 13.01 -16.55
CA TYR A 89 -5.51 11.65 -16.37
C TYR A 89 -4.65 10.62 -17.12
N CYS A 90 -4.37 10.85 -18.41
CA CYS A 90 -3.59 9.92 -19.22
C CYS A 90 -2.12 10.32 -19.38
N LEU A 91 -1.70 11.49 -18.88
CA LEU A 91 -0.32 11.99 -19.00
C LEU A 91 0.16 12.07 -20.47
N GLY A 92 -0.76 12.25 -21.42
CA GLY A 92 -0.45 12.26 -22.86
C GLY A 92 -0.55 10.89 -23.56
N ALA A 93 -0.75 9.80 -22.82
CA ALA A 93 -0.84 8.45 -23.40
C ALA A 93 -2.16 8.15 -24.14
N GLN A 94 -3.16 9.03 -24.03
CA GLN A 94 -4.49 8.90 -24.65
C GLN A 94 -5.32 7.68 -24.22
N VAL A 95 -4.77 6.78 -23.41
CA VAL A 95 -5.46 5.65 -22.77
C VAL A 95 -5.24 5.68 -21.26
N VAL A 96 -6.15 5.06 -20.51
CA VAL A 96 -6.05 4.87 -19.07
C VAL A 96 -6.24 3.38 -18.77
N THR A 97 -5.38 2.84 -17.91
CA THR A 97 -5.46 1.44 -17.48
C THR A 97 -5.78 1.39 -15.99
N SER A 98 -6.78 0.62 -15.61
CA SER A 98 -7.12 0.30 -14.22
C SER A 98 -6.88 -1.18 -13.96
N VAL A 99 -6.39 -1.50 -12.77
CA VAL A 99 -6.30 -2.88 -12.29
C VAL A 99 -7.55 -3.17 -11.45
N ASP A 100 -8.27 -4.21 -11.79
CA ASP A 100 -9.29 -4.80 -10.92
C ASP A 100 -8.61 -5.86 -10.06
N GLU A 101 -8.34 -5.54 -8.79
CA GLU A 101 -7.66 -6.46 -7.88
C GLU A 101 -8.50 -7.69 -7.53
N ALA A 102 -9.83 -7.58 -7.54
CA ALA A 102 -10.75 -8.68 -7.21
C ALA A 102 -10.83 -9.68 -8.37
N ALA A 103 -10.94 -9.17 -9.60
CA ALA A 103 -10.95 -10.01 -10.81
C ALA A 103 -9.55 -10.40 -11.30
N ARG A 104 -8.49 -9.77 -10.76
CA ARG A 104 -7.10 -9.90 -11.24
C ARG A 104 -6.95 -9.60 -12.74
N THR A 105 -7.69 -8.61 -13.22
CA THR A 105 -7.67 -8.19 -14.63
C THR A 105 -7.20 -6.75 -14.76
N MET A 106 -6.78 -6.40 -15.98
CA MET A 106 -6.46 -5.02 -16.36
C MET A 106 -7.49 -4.55 -17.39
N LEU A 107 -8.11 -3.41 -17.12
CA LEU A 107 -9.06 -2.76 -18.02
C LEU A 107 -8.39 -1.53 -18.61
N THR A 108 -8.25 -1.50 -19.93
CA THR A 108 -7.71 -0.34 -20.66
C THR A 108 -8.82 0.31 -21.46
N VAL A 109 -9.01 1.61 -21.27
CA VAL A 109 -10.03 2.40 -21.95
C VAL A 109 -9.43 3.67 -22.55
N PRO A 110 -10.00 4.20 -23.65
CA PRO A 110 -9.61 5.51 -24.16
C PRO A 110 -9.80 6.60 -23.09
N CYS A 111 -8.85 7.53 -23.01
CA CYS A 111 -8.98 8.71 -22.17
C CYS A 111 -9.97 9.69 -22.82
N GLN A 112 -10.75 10.41 -22.02
CA GLN A 112 -11.70 11.41 -22.53
C GLN A 112 -11.02 12.51 -23.37
N CYS A 113 -9.74 12.81 -23.14
CA CYS A 113 -9.01 13.77 -23.97
C CYS A 113 -8.69 13.23 -25.37
N ALA A 114 -8.66 11.91 -25.58
CA ALA A 114 -8.41 11.30 -26.87
C ALA A 114 -9.54 11.60 -27.86
N ALA A 115 -10.80 11.59 -27.38
CA ALA A 115 -11.95 11.98 -28.19
C ALA A 115 -11.90 13.46 -28.62
N LYS A 116 -11.29 14.33 -27.81
CA LYS A 116 -11.11 15.75 -28.14
C LYS A 116 -9.96 16.01 -29.13
N ALA A 117 -9.00 15.10 -29.21
CA ALA A 117 -7.88 15.19 -30.16
C ALA A 117 -8.24 14.66 -31.56
N GLY A 118 -9.32 13.88 -31.68
CA GLY A 118 -9.78 13.28 -32.94
C GLY A 118 -11.05 13.91 -33.53
N GLY A 119 -11.40 15.14 -33.15
CA GLY A 119 -12.65 15.80 -33.53
C GLY A 119 -12.43 17.24 -34.00
N ALA A 120 -11.72 17.39 -35.12
CA ALA A 120 -11.76 18.55 -36.00
C ALA A 120 -11.16 18.11 -37.35
N ASP A 121 -11.98 17.42 -38.15
CA ASP A 121 -12.02 17.46 -39.63
C ASP A 121 -13.34 16.84 -40.08
#